data_AF-A0A1M4V9Z3-F1
#
_entry.id   AF-A0A1M4V9Z3-F1
#
_cell.length_a   1.000
_cell.length_b   1.000
_cell.length_c   1.000
_cell.angle_alpha   90.00
_cell.angle_beta   90.00
_cell.angle_gamma   90.00
#
_symmetry.space_group_name_H-M   'P 1'
#
loop_
_entity.id
_entity.type
_entity.pdbx_description
1 polymer ?
#
loop_
_entity_poly.entity_id
_entity_poly.type
_entity_poly.pdbx_seq_one_letter_code
_entity_poly.pdbx_strand_id
1 'polypeptide(L)'
;CAAHLFISVLAYHLLSAIELTLRTQGDKRSWQTIKEQVASHVRSTLMLTNDQGVVTHLRVSSVPEPTHREIYALLGVRDPLKRIKTTAAHL
;
A
#
# COMPACT_ATOMS: atom_id res chain seq x y z
N CYS A 1 -17.48 18.59 13.50
CA CYS A 1 -16.20 18.93 14.18
C CYS A 1 -15.59 17.77 14.96
N ALA A 2 -16.35 16.98 15.75
CA ALA A 2 -15.80 15.85 16.53
C ALA A 2 -15.15 14.71 15.70
N ALA A 3 -15.66 14.44 14.49
CA ALA A 3 -15.10 13.41 13.61
C ALA A 3 -13.63 13.66 13.23
N HIS A 4 -13.23 14.93 13.04
CA HIS A 4 -11.85 15.26 12.69
C HIS A 4 -10.89 14.97 13.85
N LEU A 5 -11.28 15.30 15.09
CA LEU A 5 -10.50 14.95 16.28
C LEU A 5 -10.36 13.44 16.43
N PHE A 6 -11.46 12.71 16.22
CA PHE A 6 -11.46 11.25 16.29
C PHE A 6 -10.51 10.62 15.25
N ILE A 7 -10.58 11.06 13.99
CA ILE A 7 -9.70 10.57 12.92
C ILE A 7 -8.24 10.91 13.21
N SER A 8 -7.94 12.13 13.70
CA SER A 8 -6.57 12.54 14.04
C SER A 8 -5.98 11.70 15.18
N VAL A 9 -6.76 11.45 16.24
CA VAL A 9 -6.35 10.60 17.36
C VAL A 9 -6.14 9.15 16.90
N LEU A 10 -7.05 8.62 16.08
CA LEU A 10 -6.91 7.28 15.51
C LEU A 10 -5.65 7.16 14.63
N ALA A 11 -5.38 8.16 13.79
CA ALA A 11 -4.19 8.19 12.95
C ALA A 11 -2.90 8.25 13.79
N TYR A 12 -2.89 9.02 14.87
CA TYR A 12 -1.76 9.07 15.81
C TYR A 12 -1.52 7.70 16.46
N HIS A 13 -2.57 7.06 16.98
CA HIS A 13 -2.44 5.73 17.58
C HIS A 13 -1.99 4.68 16.58
N LEU A 14 -2.50 4.72 15.35
CA LEU A 14 -2.07 3.83 14.28
C LEU A 14 -0.57 4.01 13.98
N LEU A 15 -0.12 5.26 13.85
CA LEU A 15 1.29 5.58 13.65
C LEU A 15 2.15 5.07 14.82
N SER A 16 1.74 5.36 16.06
CA SER A 16 2.45 4.89 17.26
C SER A 16 2.53 3.37 17.34
N ALA A 17 1.46 2.66 16.96
CA ALA A 17 1.45 1.19 16.93
C ALA A 17 2.42 0.64 15.88
N ILE A 18 2.48 1.26 14.69
CA ILE A 18 3.42 0.87 13.63
C ILE A 18 4.87 1.11 14.08
N GLU A 19 5.17 2.30 14.61
CA GLU A 19 6.51 2.62 15.11
C GLU A 19 6.94 1.70 16.25
N LEU A 20 6.05 1.43 17.21
CA LEU A 20 6.35 0.53 18.32
C LEU A 20 6.67 -0.87 17.81
N THR A 21 5.85 -1.41 16.90
CA THR A 21 6.04 -2.74 16.32
C THR A 21 7.39 -2.86 15.62
N LEU A 22 7.74 -1.87 14.80
CA LEU A 22 9.01 -1.85 14.07
C LEU A 22 10.22 -1.72 15.00
N ARG A 23 10.13 -0.85 16.02
CA ARG A 23 11.19 -0.69 17.03
C ARG A 23 11.39 -1.95 17.87
N THR A 24 10.32 -2.64 18.24
CA THR A 24 10.40 -3.91 18.99
C THR A 24 11.08 -5.00 18.19
N GLN A 25 10.98 -4.97 16.85
CA GLN A 25 11.68 -5.88 15.96
C GLN A 25 13.12 -5.43 15.60
N GLY A 26 13.60 -4.32 16.19
CA GLY A 26 14.97 -3.83 16.02
C GLY A 26 15.18 -2.91 14.82
N ASP A 27 14.11 -2.49 14.13
CA ASP A 27 14.23 -1.52 13.05
C ASP A 27 14.42 -0.10 13.62
N LYS A 28 15.48 0.58 13.19
CA LYS A 28 15.86 1.93 13.63
C LYS A 28 15.53 3.01 12.59
N ARG A 29 14.92 2.64 11.46
CA ARG A 29 14.52 3.60 10.42
C ARG A 29 13.53 4.62 10.96
N SER A 30 13.63 5.86 10.48
CA SER A 30 12.64 6.89 10.79
C SER A 30 11.32 6.56 10.11
N TRP A 31 10.20 6.99 10.70
CA TRP A 31 8.88 6.85 10.07
C TRP A 31 8.84 7.45 8.66
N GLN A 32 9.51 8.59 8.46
CA GLN A 32 9.59 9.23 7.15
C GLN A 32 10.21 8.30 6.10
N THR A 33 11.32 7.64 6.42
CA THR A 33 11.98 6.69 5.53
C THR A 33 11.08 5.49 5.22
N ILE A 34 10.41 4.93 6.24
CA ILE A 34 9.48 3.80 6.05
C ILE A 34 8.32 4.21 5.14
N LYS A 35 7.77 5.40 5.36
CA LYS A 35 6.69 5.96 4.55
C LYS A 35 7.12 6.17 3.10
N GLU A 36 8.32 6.72 2.87
CA GLU A 36 8.88 6.92 1.53
C GLU A 36 9.10 5.59 0.80
N GLN A 37 9.63 4.57 1.48
CA GLN A 37 9.80 3.24 0.92
C GLN A 37 8.45 2.64 0.51
N VAL A 38 7.50 2.55 1.45
CA VAL A 38 6.17 1.96 1.18
C VAL A 38 5.35 2.78 0.18
N ALA A 39 5.57 4.10 0.07
CA ALA A 39 4.85 4.96 -0.87
C ALA A 39 5.03 4.59 -2.35
N SER A 40 6.10 3.86 -2.69
CA SER A 40 6.31 3.34 -4.05
C SER A 40 5.44 2.11 -4.36
N HIS A 41 4.98 1.39 -3.32
CA HIS A 41 4.14 0.20 -3.46
C HIS A 41 2.66 0.59 -3.56
N VAL A 42 2.23 1.00 -4.76
CA VAL A 42 0.88 1.49 -5.05
C VAL A 42 0.09 0.55 -5.97
N ARG A 43 -1.23 0.79 -6.03
CA ARG A 43 -2.14 0.17 -6.99
C ARG A 43 -2.51 1.19 -8.06
N SER A 44 -2.08 0.96 -9.28
CA SER A 44 -2.34 1.84 -10.43
C SER A 44 -3.49 1.31 -11.28
N THR A 45 -4.33 2.22 -11.77
CA THR A 45 -5.38 1.89 -12.75
C THR A 45 -4.97 2.45 -14.10
N LEU A 46 -4.73 1.57 -15.07
CA LEU A 46 -4.43 1.92 -16.45
C LEU A 46 -5.72 1.86 -17.26
N MET A 47 -6.02 2.92 -18.01
CA MET A 47 -7.06 2.90 -19.04
C MET A 47 -6.37 2.74 -20.38
N LEU A 48 -6.67 1.66 -21.10
CA LEU A 48 -6.10 1.36 -22.40
C LEU A 48 -7.22 1.40 -23.42
N THR A 49 -7.10 2.27 -24.43
CA THR A 49 -8.02 2.30 -25.58
C THR A 49 -7.38 1.48 -26.70
N ASN A 50 -8.04 0.43 -27.16
CA ASN A 50 -7.55 -0.33 -28.31
C ASN A 50 -7.80 0.43 -29.63
N ASP A 51 -7.21 -0.05 -30.71
CA ASP A 51 -7.36 0.51 -32.07
C ASP A 51 -8.82 0.47 -32.59
N GLN A 52 -9.70 -0.29 -31.94
CA GLN A 52 -11.14 -0.38 -32.22
C GLN A 52 -12.00 0.54 -31.33
N GLY A 53 -11.38 1.44 -30.55
CA GLY A 53 -12.09 2.40 -29.69
C GLY A 53 -12.64 1.82 -28.37
N VAL A 54 -12.30 0.57 -28.03
CA VAL A 54 -12.76 -0.07 -26.78
C VAL A 54 -11.83 0.31 -25.62
N VAL A 55 -12.41 0.89 -24.57
CA VAL A 55 -11.70 1.29 -23.34
C VAL A 55 -11.65 0.12 -22.36
N THR A 56 -10.44 -0.39 -22.10
CA THR A 56 -10.19 -1.43 -21.11
C THR A 56 -9.58 -0.83 -19.84
N HIS A 57 -10.18 -1.11 -18.69
CA HIS A 57 -9.65 -0.73 -17.38
C HIS A 57 -8.80 -1.87 -16.79
N LEU A 58 -7.48 -1.70 -16.76
CA LEU A 58 -6.56 -2.65 -16.14
C LEU A 58 -6.08 -2.12 -14.78
N ARG A 59 -6.40 -2.83 -13.70
CA ARG A 59 -5.83 -2.55 -12.38
C ARG A 59 -4.54 -3.34 -12.19
N VAL A 60 -3.41 -2.65 -12.12
CA VAL A 60 -2.09 -3.25 -11.91
C VAL A 60 -1.60 -2.85 -10.52
N SER A 61 -1.24 -3.85 -9.72
CA SER A 61 -0.49 -3.63 -8.48
C SER A 61 1.00 -3.63 -8.77
N SER A 62 1.73 -2.68 -8.21
CA SER A 62 3.20 -2.71 -8.20
C SER A 62 3.71 -3.98 -7.51
N VAL A 63 4.85 -4.52 -7.96
CA VAL A 63 5.48 -5.67 -7.30
C VAL A 63 6.22 -5.17 -6.06
N PRO A 64 6.05 -5.79 -4.87
CA PRO A 64 6.77 -5.37 -3.69
C PRO A 64 8.27 -5.70 -3.83
N GLU A 65 9.10 -4.65 -3.80
CA GLU A 65 10.55 -4.73 -3.67
C GLU A 65 10.98 -5.42 -2.36
N PRO A 66 12.22 -5.93 -2.26
CA PRO A 66 12.72 -6.60 -1.06
C PRO A 66 12.53 -5.77 0.22
N THR A 67 12.76 -4.46 0.13
CA THR A 67 12.59 -3.51 1.23
C THR A 67 11.13 -3.44 1.71
N HIS A 68 10.15 -3.47 0.79
CA HIS A 68 8.72 -3.49 1.17
C HIS A 68 8.37 -4.81 1.85
N ARG A 69 8.89 -5.93 1.34
CA ARG A 69 8.65 -7.25 1.91
C ARG A 69 9.20 -7.36 3.33
N GLU A 70 10.38 -6.80 3.57
CA GLU A 70 10.98 -6.74 4.90
C GLU A 70 10.08 -5.94 5.85
N ILE A 71 9.67 -4.72 5.48
CA ILE A 71 8.78 -3.89 6.30
C ILE A 71 7.45 -4.62 6.59
N TYR A 72 6.84 -5.24 5.58
CA TYR A 72 5.61 -5.99 5.78
C TYR A 72 5.80 -7.25 6.65
N ALA A 73 6.93 -7.93 6.53
CA ALA A 73 7.26 -9.07 7.38
C ALA A 73 7.41 -8.66 8.85
N LEU A 74 8.09 -7.54 9.11
CA LEU A 74 8.23 -6.96 10.46
C LEU A 74 6.87 -6.55 11.05
N LEU A 75 5.96 -6.05 10.20
CA LEU A 75 4.59 -5.69 10.58
C LEU A 75 3.63 -6.89 10.65
N GLY A 76 4.06 -8.10 10.25
CA GLY A 76 3.20 -9.28 10.20
C GLY A 76 2.11 -9.22 9.10
N VAL A 77 2.25 -8.34 8.11
CA VAL A 77 1.27 -8.14 7.04
C VAL A 77 1.63 -9.03 5.85
N ARG A 78 0.65 -9.81 5.37
CA ARG A 78 0.79 -10.58 4.12
C ARG A 78 0.51 -9.67 2.93
N ASP A 79 1.25 -9.85 1.83
CA ASP A 79 1.25 -9.01 0.61
C ASP A 79 -0.13 -8.36 0.34
N PRO A 80 -0.28 -7.06 0.68
CA PRO A 80 -1.57 -6.39 0.65
C PRO A 80 -2.04 -6.12 -0.79
N LEU A 81 -1.14 -6.20 -1.77
CA LEU A 81 -1.42 -5.85 -3.17
C LEU A 81 -1.27 -7.04 -4.11
N LYS A 82 -1.40 -8.27 -3.59
CA LYS A 82 -1.34 -9.52 -4.38
C LYS A 82 -2.02 -9.34 -5.73
N ARG A 83 -1.27 -9.55 -6.81
CA ARG A 83 -1.73 -9.33 -8.19
C ARG A 83 -2.95 -10.20 -8.50
N ILE A 84 -4.14 -9.61 -8.43
CA ILE A 84 -5.37 -10.23 -8.95
C ILE A 84 -5.45 -9.84 -10.42
N LYS A 85 -5.18 -10.80 -11.32
CA LYS A 85 -5.44 -10.62 -12.75
C LYS A 85 -6.96 -10.68 -12.96
N THR A 86 -7.65 -9.58 -12.74
CA THR A 86 -9.03 -9.46 -13.24
C THR A 86 -8.92 -9.01 -14.68
N THR A 87 -8.84 -9.97 -15.61
CA THR A 87 -9.17 -9.68 -17.01
C THR A 87 -10.63 -9.22 -16.98
N ALA A 88 -10.88 -7.94 -17.18
CA ALA A 88 -12.20 -7.47 -17.56
C ALA A 88 -12.46 -7.98 -18.98
N ALA A 89 -12.72 -9.29 -19.11
CA ALA A 89 -13.45 -9.81 -20.24
C ALA A 89 -14.90 -9.45 -19.96
N HIS A 90 -15.41 -8.43 -20.63
CA HIS A 90 -16.84 -8.31 -20.80
C HIS A 90 -17.18 -8.59 -22.26
N LEU A 91 -18.05 -9.59 -22.37
CA LEU A 91 -18.99 -9.98 -23.43
C LEU A 91 -19.22 -8.94 -24.54
#